data_AF-A0A948IQT8-F1
#
_entry.id   AF-A0A948IQT8-F1
#
_cell.length_a   1.000
_cell.length_b   1.000
_cell.length_c   1.000
_cell.angle_alpha   90.00
_cell.angle_beta   90.00
_cell.angle_gamma   90.00
#
_symmetry.space_group_name_H-M   'P 1'
#
loop_
_entity.id
_entity.type
_entity.pdbx_description
1 polymer ?
#
loop_
_entity_poly.entity_id
_entity_poly.type
_entity_poly.pdbx_seq_one_letter_code
_entity_poly.pdbx_strand_id
1 'polypeptide(L)'
;MRRAAAVLTAASAALVLAGCQTLRPVKPTPVAPQPAPAPVIVVPKPPPPPPPPPPPAAPKSCVPKGLSAAPRYPDSDAALRAAPGAADRYQLLAAGRILRQERLDDLERVITACR
;
A
#
# COMPACT_ATOMS: atom_id res chain seq x y z
N MET A 1 -1.88 32.75 -53.71
CA MET A 1 -2.25 32.93 -55.13
C MET A 1 -2.37 31.57 -55.80
N ARG A 2 -3.49 31.34 -56.52
CA ARG A 2 -3.67 30.38 -57.65
C ARG A 2 -3.73 28.89 -57.22
N ARG A 3 -4.75 28.08 -57.54
CA ARG A 3 -5.77 28.04 -58.62
C ARG A 3 -7.03 27.31 -58.05
N ALA A 4 -8.29 27.75 -58.14
CA ALA A 4 -9.17 27.93 -59.31
C ALA A 4 -9.14 26.71 -60.26
N ALA A 5 -10.22 26.11 -60.78
CA ALA A 5 -11.66 26.31 -60.77
C ALA A 5 -12.27 25.20 -61.66
N ALA A 6 -13.61 25.15 -61.72
CA ALA A 6 -14.44 24.53 -62.77
C ALA A 6 -14.49 22.98 -62.78
N VAL A 7 -15.64 22.32 -62.97
CA VAL A 7 -16.51 22.43 -64.15
C VAL A 7 -18.00 22.22 -63.80
N LEU A 8 -18.80 23.02 -64.50
CA LEU A 8 -20.25 23.21 -64.49
C LEU A 8 -20.98 22.20 -65.43
N THR A 9 -22.32 22.24 -65.42
CA THR A 9 -23.33 21.70 -66.40
C THR A 9 -23.86 20.28 -66.11
N ALA A 10 -25.14 19.92 -66.22
CA ALA A 10 -26.31 20.45 -66.94
C ALA A 10 -27.64 20.01 -66.23
N ALA A 11 -28.68 20.86 -66.10
CA ALA A 11 -29.96 20.86 -66.89
C ALA A 11 -30.66 19.47 -66.95
N SER A 12 -31.97 19.25 -66.74
CA SER A 12 -33.20 20.00 -67.08
C SER A 12 -34.44 19.11 -66.82
N ALA A 13 -35.65 19.71 -66.89
CA ALA A 13 -37.00 19.10 -67.03
C ALA A 13 -37.64 18.55 -65.73
N ALA A 14 -38.62 19.16 -65.06
CA ALA A 14 -39.85 19.86 -65.46
C ALA A 14 -40.93 18.94 -66.09
N LEU A 15 -42.07 18.88 -65.39
CA LEU A 15 -43.43 18.53 -65.81
C LEU A 15 -43.76 17.06 -66.16
N VAL A 16 -44.37 16.33 -65.21
CA VAL A 16 -45.44 15.36 -65.52
C VAL A 16 -46.43 15.23 -64.35
N LEU A 17 -47.69 15.58 -64.62
CA LEU A 17 -48.96 15.15 -63.98
C LEU A 17 -49.19 15.56 -62.51
N ALA A 18 -50.04 16.54 -62.15
CA ALA A 18 -51.43 16.76 -62.55
C ALA A 18 -52.27 15.47 -62.54
N GLY A 19 -52.86 15.15 -61.38
CA GLY A 19 -53.80 14.04 -61.23
C GLY A 19 -54.48 14.00 -59.86
N CYS A 20 -55.65 14.62 -59.78
CA CYS A 20 -56.84 14.21 -59.01
C CYS A 20 -56.77 14.08 -57.47
N GLN A 21 -57.09 15.19 -56.82
CA GLN A 21 -58.21 15.34 -55.86
C GLN A 21 -58.98 14.06 -55.46
N THR A 22 -58.80 13.62 -54.22
CA THR A 22 -59.89 13.01 -53.43
C THR A 22 -59.58 13.05 -51.92
N LEU A 23 -60.43 13.77 -51.17
CA LEU A 23 -60.88 13.49 -49.78
C LEU A 23 -59.84 13.72 -48.66
N ARG A 24 -60.08 14.39 -47.52
CA ARG A 24 -61.15 15.17 -46.88
C ARG A 24 -60.45 15.92 -45.72
N PRO A 25 -60.94 17.07 -45.25
CA PRO A 25 -60.34 17.74 -44.09
C PRO A 25 -60.72 16.99 -42.81
N VAL A 26 -59.74 16.36 -42.15
CA VAL A 26 -59.81 16.00 -40.73
C VAL A 26 -58.99 17.03 -39.99
N LYS A 27 -59.65 17.85 -39.16
CA LYS A 27 -58.99 18.79 -38.25
C LYS A 27 -58.39 17.98 -37.10
N PRO A 28 -57.05 17.81 -37.00
CA PRO A 28 -56.46 17.13 -35.87
C PRO A 28 -56.43 18.11 -34.69
N THR A 29 -56.97 17.68 -33.57
CA THR A 29 -56.87 18.33 -32.26
C THR A 29 -55.40 18.65 -31.95
N PRO A 30 -55.05 19.81 -31.40
CA PRO A 30 -53.68 20.08 -30.97
C PRO A 30 -53.30 19.09 -29.86
N VAL A 31 -52.47 18.09 -30.18
CA VAL A 31 -51.79 17.28 -29.17
C VAL A 31 -50.61 18.14 -28.69
N ALA A 32 -50.66 18.54 -27.43
CA ALA A 32 -49.56 19.23 -26.78
C ALA A 32 -48.26 18.42 -26.96
N PRO A 33 -47.10 19.06 -27.24
CA PRO A 33 -45.83 18.36 -27.26
C PRO A 33 -45.59 17.71 -25.90
N GLN A 34 -45.55 16.37 -25.86
CA GLN A 34 -45.05 15.68 -24.68
C GLN A 34 -43.57 16.05 -24.51
N PRO A 35 -43.13 16.50 -23.32
CA PRO A 35 -41.71 16.70 -23.06
C PRO A 35 -40.97 15.39 -23.28
N ALA A 36 -39.95 15.39 -24.12
CA ALA A 36 -39.05 14.26 -24.23
C ALA A 36 -38.44 13.98 -22.84
N PRO A 37 -38.40 12.71 -22.37
CA PRO A 37 -37.70 12.40 -21.14
C PRO A 37 -36.22 12.71 -21.34
N ALA A 38 -35.65 13.53 -20.45
CA ALA A 38 -34.23 13.85 -20.46
C ALA A 38 -33.40 12.54 -20.34
N PRO A 39 -32.26 12.42 -21.05
CA PRO A 39 -31.39 11.26 -20.89
C PRO A 39 -30.87 11.21 -19.45
N VAL A 40 -31.13 10.10 -18.76
CA VAL A 40 -30.59 9.85 -17.43
C VAL A 40 -29.11 9.52 -17.58
N ILE A 41 -28.24 10.48 -17.26
CA ILE A 41 -26.79 10.26 -17.19
C ILE A 41 -26.53 9.46 -15.92
N VAL A 42 -26.28 8.15 -16.07
CA VAL A 42 -25.82 7.31 -14.97
C VAL A 42 -24.35 7.61 -14.74
N VAL A 43 -24.05 8.46 -13.76
CA VAL A 43 -22.66 8.69 -13.32
C VAL A 43 -22.21 7.44 -12.56
N PRO A 44 -21.18 6.71 -13.02
CA PRO A 44 -20.68 5.56 -12.28
C PRO A 44 -20.16 6.02 -10.91
N LYS A 45 -20.55 5.29 -9.86
CA LYS A 45 -20.12 5.56 -8.49
C LYS A 45 -18.58 5.54 -8.42
N PRO A 46 -17.93 6.54 -7.83
CA PRO A 46 -16.48 6.53 -7.66
C PRO A 46 -16.02 5.25 -6.93
N PRO A 47 -14.87 4.67 -7.32
CA PRO A 47 -14.34 3.52 -6.61
C PRO A 47 -14.08 3.88 -5.13
N PRO A 48 -14.25 2.93 -4.21
CA PRO A 48 -13.98 3.16 -2.80
C PRO A 48 -12.52 3.59 -2.60
N PRO A 49 -12.24 4.46 -1.62
CA PRO A 49 -10.88 4.89 -1.31
C PRO A 49 -10.02 3.68 -0.92
N PRO A 50 -8.70 3.71 -1.21
CA PRO A 50 -7.80 2.64 -0.81
C PRO A 50 -7.79 2.50 0.71
N PRO A 51 -7.60 1.27 1.23
CA PRO A 51 -7.51 1.04 2.66
C PRO A 51 -6.31 1.79 3.25
N PRO A 52 -6.41 2.26 4.50
CA PRO A 52 -5.28 2.91 5.17
C PRO A 52 -4.10 1.95 5.29
N PRO A 53 -2.85 2.48 5.31
CA PRO A 53 -1.67 1.65 5.50
C PRO A 53 -1.71 0.95 6.86
N PRO A 54 -1.14 -0.26 6.97
CA PRO A 54 -1.07 -0.97 8.23
C PRO A 54 -0.24 -0.16 9.26
N PRO A 55 -0.57 -0.27 10.55
CA PRO A 55 0.22 0.37 11.59
C PRO A 55 1.66 -0.16 11.61
N PRO A 56 2.63 0.65 12.08
CA PRO A 56 4.00 0.19 12.26
C PRO A 56 4.07 -1.04 13.17
N ALA A 57 4.97 -1.97 12.85
CA ALA A 57 5.23 -3.12 13.72
C ALA A 57 5.75 -2.64 15.08
N ALA A 58 5.27 -3.27 16.16
CA ALA A 58 5.75 -2.99 17.50
C ALA A 58 7.26 -3.32 17.63
N PRO A 59 8.03 -2.52 18.37
CA PRO A 59 9.44 -2.83 18.62
C PRO A 59 9.55 -4.14 19.40
N LYS A 60 10.38 -5.05 18.92
CA LYS A 60 10.67 -6.33 19.59
C LYS A 60 11.89 -6.16 20.49
N SER A 61 11.83 -6.72 21.71
CA SER A 61 13.00 -6.81 22.60
C SER A 61 14.03 -7.76 21.98
N CYS A 62 15.27 -7.32 21.88
CA CYS A 62 16.42 -8.15 21.49
C CYS A 62 16.87 -9.08 22.64
N VAL A 63 16.45 -8.82 23.87
CA VAL A 63 16.78 -9.68 25.01
C VAL A 63 15.71 -10.75 25.17
N PRO A 64 16.04 -12.04 25.00
CA PRO A 64 15.07 -13.12 25.15
C PRO A 64 14.71 -13.30 26.62
N LYS A 65 13.46 -13.67 26.90
CA LYS A 65 12.97 -13.91 28.26
C LYS A 65 13.69 -15.06 28.98
N GLY A 66 14.31 -15.97 28.22
CA GLY A 66 15.08 -17.10 28.74
C GLY A 66 16.56 -16.81 28.96
N LEU A 67 17.04 -15.57 28.75
CA LEU A 67 18.42 -15.22 29.06
C LEU A 67 18.66 -15.37 30.56
N SER A 68 19.59 -16.25 30.94
CA SER A 68 19.97 -16.44 32.34
C SER A 68 20.49 -15.13 32.94
N ALA A 69 20.31 -14.95 34.25
CA ALA A 69 20.94 -13.85 34.97
C ALA A 69 22.47 -13.98 34.91
N ALA A 70 23.19 -12.87 35.17
CA ALA A 70 24.64 -12.91 35.27
C ALA A 70 25.06 -13.89 36.40
N PRO A 71 26.05 -14.78 36.15
CA PRO A 71 26.51 -15.69 37.17
C PRO A 71 27.22 -14.93 38.29
N ARG A 72 27.29 -15.55 39.48
CA ARG A 72 28.10 -15.03 40.58
C ARG A 72 29.55 -15.42 40.35
N TYR A 73 30.43 -14.43 40.19
CA TYR A 73 31.83 -14.70 39.93
C TYR A 73 32.61 -15.07 41.21
N PRO A 74 33.55 -16.03 41.14
CA PRO A 74 34.34 -16.48 42.28
C PRO A 74 35.39 -15.46 42.73
N ASP A 75 35.76 -14.50 41.87
CA ASP A 75 36.80 -13.49 42.10
C ASP A 75 36.27 -12.17 42.68
N SER A 76 35.23 -12.24 43.51
CA SER A 76 34.75 -11.06 44.25
C SER A 76 35.85 -10.50 45.16
N ASP A 77 35.82 -9.19 45.43
CA ASP A 77 36.79 -8.53 46.33
C ASP A 77 36.83 -9.18 47.73
N ALA A 78 35.70 -9.68 48.21
CA ALA A 78 35.64 -10.41 49.47
C ALA A 78 36.37 -11.77 49.38
N ALA A 79 36.14 -12.52 48.30
CA ALA A 79 36.81 -13.81 48.07
C ALA A 79 38.32 -13.64 47.88
N LEU A 80 38.75 -12.62 47.13
CA LEU A 80 40.17 -12.34 46.91
C LEU A 80 40.89 -11.90 48.19
N ARG A 81 40.19 -11.23 49.12
CA ARG A 81 40.72 -10.88 50.45
C ARG A 81 40.73 -12.06 51.42
N ALA A 82 39.77 -12.97 51.30
CA ALA A 82 39.66 -14.16 52.14
C ALA A 82 40.57 -15.32 51.68
N ALA A 83 41.17 -15.22 50.49
CA ALA A 83 42.02 -16.25 49.92
C ALA A 83 43.27 -16.51 50.81
N PRO A 84 43.61 -17.78 51.11
CA PRO A 84 44.74 -18.13 51.99
C PRO A 84 46.11 -17.66 51.49
N GLY A 85 46.29 -17.56 50.18
CA GLY A 85 47.54 -17.11 49.59
C GLY A 85 47.41 -16.62 48.16
N ALA A 86 48.55 -16.26 47.56
CA ALA A 86 48.61 -15.75 46.20
C ALA A 86 48.13 -16.78 45.17
N ALA A 87 48.49 -18.06 45.35
CA ALA A 87 48.07 -19.13 44.45
C ALA A 87 46.54 -19.22 44.37
N ASP A 88 45.84 -19.23 45.50
CA ASP A 88 44.37 -19.29 45.54
C ASP A 88 43.73 -18.06 44.89
N ARG A 89 44.29 -16.87 45.10
CA ARG A 89 43.83 -15.65 44.42
C ARG A 89 43.93 -15.78 42.90
N TYR A 90 45.02 -16.34 42.38
CA TYR A 90 45.17 -16.57 40.95
C TYR A 90 44.16 -17.57 40.42
N GLN A 91 43.86 -18.64 41.18
CA GLN A 91 42.83 -19.60 40.79
C GLN A 91 41.43 -18.95 40.75
N LEU A 92 41.08 -18.13 41.73
CA LEU A 92 39.82 -17.38 41.73
C LEU A 92 39.72 -16.46 40.51
N LEU A 93 40.78 -15.69 40.23
CA LEU A 93 40.83 -14.81 39.07
C LEU A 93 40.73 -15.58 37.75
N ALA A 94 41.41 -16.73 37.63
CA ALA A 94 41.33 -17.58 36.45
C ALA A 94 39.92 -18.12 36.24
N ALA A 95 39.30 -18.67 37.29
CA ALA A 95 37.92 -19.14 37.25
C ALA A 95 36.94 -18.00 36.89
N GLY A 96 37.12 -16.81 37.45
CA GLY A 96 36.32 -15.64 37.12
C GLY A 96 36.45 -15.22 35.65
N ARG A 97 37.64 -15.30 35.06
CA ARG A 97 37.84 -15.01 33.64
C ARG A 97 37.12 -16.01 32.74
N ILE A 98 37.19 -17.30 33.06
CA ILE A 98 36.51 -18.36 32.30
C ILE A 98 35.00 -18.10 32.25
N LEU A 99 34.38 -17.88 33.41
CA LEU A 99 32.93 -17.62 33.48
C LEU A 99 32.51 -16.34 32.75
N ARG A 100 33.35 -15.29 32.75
CA ARG A 100 33.07 -14.08 31.97
C ARG A 100 33.13 -14.35 30.47
N GLN A 101 34.09 -15.16 30.02
CA GLN A 101 34.19 -15.53 28.62
C GLN A 101 32.97 -16.35 28.17
N GLU A 102 32.59 -17.37 28.94
CA GLU A 102 31.38 -18.16 28.65
C GLU A 102 30.13 -17.28 28.58
N ARG A 103 29.99 -16.32 29.50
CA ARG A 103 28.89 -15.37 29.50
C ARG A 103 28.92 -14.45 28.28
N LEU A 104 30.09 -14.00 27.84
CA LEU A 104 30.23 -13.19 26.63
C LEU A 104 29.81 -13.99 25.41
N ASP A 105 30.27 -15.24 25.27
CA ASP A 105 29.91 -16.13 24.18
C ASP A 105 28.38 -16.35 24.11
N ASP A 106 27.72 -16.52 25.26
CA ASP A 106 26.25 -16.58 25.37
C ASP A 106 25.57 -15.30 24.86
N LEU A 107 26.05 -14.14 25.30
CA LEU A 107 25.49 -12.84 24.94
C LEU A 107 25.72 -12.51 23.46
N GLU A 108 26.87 -12.87 22.90
CA GLU A 108 27.20 -12.68 21.49
C GLU A 108 26.26 -13.48 20.59
N ARG A 109 25.92 -14.73 20.97
CA ARG A 109 24.89 -15.52 20.27
C ARG A 109 23.54 -14.82 20.26
N VAL A 110 23.12 -14.27 21.40
CA VAL A 110 21.84 -13.54 21.53
C VAL A 110 21.83 -12.28 20.67
N ILE A 111 22.89 -11.48 20.72
CA ILE A 111 23.01 -10.24 19.96
C ILE A 111 23.04 -10.53 18.46
N THR A 112 23.75 -11.58 18.04
CA THR A 112 23.83 -11.99 16.63
C THR A 112 22.46 -12.37 16.07
N ALA A 113 21.61 -13.03 16.86
CA ALA A 113 20.24 -13.36 16.44
C ALA A 113 19.29 -12.15 16.34
N CYS A 114 19.72 -10.99 16.82
CA CYS A 114 18.89 -9.77 16.90
C CYS A 114 19.28 -8.68 15.89
N ARG A 115 20.40 -8.85 15.19
CA ARG A 115 20.83 -7.98 14.09
C ARG A 115 20.21 -8.45 12.78
#